data_AF-A0AAJ5RM85-F1
#
_entry.id   AF-A0AAJ5RM85-F1
#
_cell.length_a   1.000
_cell.length_b   1.000
_cell.length_c   1.000
_cell.angle_alpha   90.00
_cell.angle_beta   90.00
_cell.angle_gamma   90.00
#
_symmetry.space_group_name_H-M   'P 1'
#
loop_
_entity.id
_entity.type
_entity.pdbx_description
1 polymer ?
#
loop_
_entity_poly.entity_id
_entity_poly.type
_entity_poly.pdbx_seq_one_letter_code
_entity_poly.pdbx_strand_id
1 'polypeptide(L)'
;MTILENWQKWTSFLGQNVMQAESSGMPKKMIQTAAVQIGEYLATNVDPKNEQERVLSDLWGVASEDEKHALANCVIKLVQNKHVQ
;
A
#
# COMPACT_ATOMS: atom_id res chain seq x y z
N MET A 1 -16.56 -14.52 -3.84
CA MET A 1 -15.48 -13.52 -3.83
C MET A 1 -14.47 -13.98 -2.80
N THR A 2 -13.32 -14.45 -3.26
CA THR A 2 -12.31 -15.08 -2.40
C THR A 2 -11.37 -14.03 -1.83
N ILE A 3 -10.86 -14.33 -0.64
CA ILE A 3 -10.00 -13.53 0.24
C ILE A 3 -8.77 -12.92 -0.49
N LEU A 4 -8.27 -13.58 -1.54
CA LEU A 4 -7.17 -13.13 -2.41
C LEU A 4 -7.55 -11.97 -3.35
N GLU A 5 -8.84 -11.82 -3.70
CA GLU A 5 -9.27 -10.77 -4.63
C GLU A 5 -9.04 -9.36 -4.07
N ASN A 6 -9.22 -9.13 -2.77
CA ASN A 6 -9.12 -7.77 -2.21
C ASN A 6 -7.68 -7.28 -2.15
N TRP A 7 -6.77 -8.09 -1.60
CA TRP A 7 -5.34 -7.76 -1.54
C TRP A 7 -4.76 -7.56 -2.94
N GLN A 8 -5.06 -8.48 -3.87
CA GLN A 8 -4.52 -8.42 -5.23
C GLN A 8 -5.10 -7.24 -6.04
N LYS A 9 -6.38 -6.89 -5.85
CA LYS A 9 -6.99 -5.70 -6.45
C LYS A 9 -6.39 -4.41 -5.87
N TRP A 10 -6.23 -4.32 -4.56
CA TRP A 10 -5.64 -3.15 -3.92
C TRP A 10 -4.18 -2.94 -4.32
N THR A 11 -3.35 -3.99 -4.27
CA THR A 11 -1.94 -3.91 -4.70
C THR A 11 -1.81 -3.55 -6.19
N SER A 12 -2.68 -4.09 -7.05
CA SER A 12 -2.74 -3.71 -8.47
C SER A 12 -3.12 -2.24 -8.65
N PHE A 13 -4.12 -1.76 -7.91
CA PHE A 13 -4.54 -0.36 -7.92
C PHE A 13 -3.40 0.56 -7.46
N LEU A 14 -2.74 0.22 -6.36
CA LEU A 14 -1.61 0.98 -5.84
C LEU A 14 -0.45 1.01 -6.84
N GLY A 15 -0.09 -0.14 -7.42
CA GLY A 15 0.96 -0.25 -8.43
C GLY A 15 0.68 0.62 -9.66
N GLN A 16 -0.56 0.62 -10.16
CA GLN A 16 -0.95 1.47 -11.30
C GLN A 16 -0.82 2.98 -10.97
N ASN A 17 -1.32 3.41 -9.82
CA ASN A 17 -1.24 4.82 -9.40
C ASN A 17 0.22 5.27 -9.17
N VAL A 18 1.04 4.39 -8.60
CA VAL A 18 2.48 4.63 -8.37
C VAL A 18 3.22 4.74 -9.70
N MET A 19 3.04 3.81 -10.64
CA MET A 19 3.64 3.87 -11.97
C MET A 19 3.23 5.14 -12.74
N GLN A 20 1.96 5.56 -12.61
CA GLN A 20 1.48 6.81 -13.20
C GLN A 20 2.19 8.04 -12.61
N ALA A 21 2.38 8.07 -11.28
CA ALA A 21 3.10 9.15 -10.60
C ALA A 21 4.59 9.20 -10.98
N GLU A 22 5.21 8.03 -11.12
CA GLU A 22 6.62 7.87 -11.48
C GLU A 22 6.91 8.30 -12.92
N SER A 23 6.08 7.85 -13.87
CA SER A 23 6.16 8.25 -15.29
C SER A 23 5.94 9.75 -15.53
N SER A 24 5.25 10.42 -14.60
CA SER A 24 5.09 11.88 -14.60
C SER A 24 6.28 12.63 -13.98
N GLY A 25 7.33 11.92 -13.54
CA GLY A 25 8.56 12.49 -12.98
C GLY A 25 8.46 12.93 -11.51
N MET A 26 7.48 12.46 -10.74
CA MET A 26 7.21 12.94 -9.37
C MET A 26 7.52 11.92 -8.26
N PRO A 27 8.79 11.81 -7.78
CA PRO A 27 9.17 10.85 -6.74
C PRO A 27 8.61 11.17 -5.35
N LYS A 28 8.57 12.45 -4.93
CA LYS A 28 8.05 12.82 -3.60
C LYS A 28 6.53 12.64 -3.49
N LYS A 29 5.82 12.88 -4.60
CA LYS A 29 4.37 12.70 -4.70
C LYS A 29 3.98 11.22 -4.63
N MET A 30 4.86 10.32 -5.08
CA MET A 30 4.64 8.87 -5.00
C MET A 30 4.48 8.39 -3.55
N ILE A 31 5.38 8.80 -2.65
CA ILE A 31 5.30 8.42 -1.22
C ILE A 31 4.01 8.95 -0.60
N GLN A 32 3.66 10.21 -0.90
CA GLN A 32 2.41 10.82 -0.42
C GLN A 32 1.18 10.07 -0.93
N THR A 33 1.12 9.75 -2.22
CA THR A 33 0.03 8.97 -2.81
C THR A 33 -0.07 7.59 -2.15
N ALA A 34 1.04 6.89 -1.93
CA ALA A 34 1.03 5.59 -1.28
C ALA A 34 0.56 5.65 0.17
N ALA A 35 0.99 6.65 0.94
CA ALA A 35 0.52 6.84 2.30
C ALA A 35 -0.99 7.08 2.36
N VAL A 36 -1.54 7.90 1.46
CA VAL A 36 -2.99 8.10 1.32
C VAL A 36 -3.68 6.78 1.01
N GLN A 37 -3.17 6.01 0.05
CA GLN A 37 -3.80 4.76 -0.37
C GLN A 37 -3.75 3.65 0.68
N ILE A 38 -2.67 3.56 1.45
CA ILE A 38 -2.59 2.64 2.59
C ILE A 38 -3.58 3.08 3.66
N GLY A 39 -3.63 4.38 3.99
CA GLY A 39 -4.57 4.93 4.96
C GLY A 39 -6.02 4.71 4.58
N GLU A 40 -6.41 5.00 3.32
CA GLU A 40 -7.76 4.80 2.79
C GLU A 40 -8.16 3.32 2.80
N TYR A 41 -7.23 2.43 2.42
CA TYR A 41 -7.47 0.99 2.42
C TYR A 41 -7.70 0.45 3.84
N LEU A 42 -6.86 0.86 4.79
CA LEU A 42 -7.01 0.47 6.19
C LEU A 42 -8.27 1.08 6.82
N ALA A 43 -8.61 2.33 6.49
CA ALA A 43 -9.81 2.99 7.00
C ALA A 43 -11.12 2.40 6.45
N THR A 44 -11.13 1.97 5.18
CA THR A 44 -12.31 1.38 4.53
C THR A 44 -12.54 -0.07 4.95
N ASN A 45 -11.49 -0.78 5.37
CA ASN A 45 -11.59 -2.15 5.86
C ASN A 45 -11.56 -2.15 7.39
N VAL A 46 -12.74 -1.89 7.99
CA VAL A 46 -13.01 -1.81 9.44
C VAL A 46 -12.46 -3.01 10.24
N ASP A 47 -12.34 -4.17 9.60
CA ASP A 47 -11.54 -5.31 10.10
C ASP A 47 -10.72 -5.84 8.92
N PRO A 48 -9.38 -5.94 9.04
CA PRO A 48 -8.56 -6.55 8.01
C PRO A 48 -9.07 -7.97 7.70
N LYS A 49 -9.44 -8.19 6.44
CA LYS A 49 -10.17 -9.38 5.98
C LYS A 49 -9.24 -10.58 5.75
N ASN A 50 -7.92 -10.36 5.82
CA ASN A 50 -6.89 -11.37 5.70
C ASN A 50 -5.66 -11.02 6.57
N GLU A 51 -4.74 -11.98 6.67
CA GLU A 51 -3.54 -11.84 7.49
C GLU A 51 -2.59 -10.75 6.96
N GLN A 52 -2.51 -10.55 5.65
CA GLN A 52 -1.66 -9.54 5.02
C GLN A 52 -2.11 -8.12 5.39
N GLU A 53 -3.41 -7.86 5.29
CA GLU A 53 -4.07 -6.63 5.70
C GLU A 53 -3.90 -6.38 7.20
N ARG A 54 -4.02 -7.44 8.01
CA ARG A 54 -3.90 -7.35 9.47
C ARG A 54 -2.50 -6.94 9.87
N VAL A 55 -1.49 -7.62 9.33
CA VAL A 55 -0.08 -7.27 9.59
C VAL A 55 0.22 -5.84 9.14
N LEU A 56 -0.25 -5.43 7.95
CA LEU A 56 -0.03 -4.07 7.48
C LEU A 56 -0.73 -3.03 8.38
N SER A 57 -1.95 -3.31 8.83
CA SER A 57 -2.71 -2.46 9.75
C SER A 57 -2.02 -2.32 11.10
N ASP A 58 -1.60 -3.44 11.69
CA ASP A 58 -0.93 -3.45 12.99
C ASP A 58 0.39 -2.68 12.94
N LEU A 59 1.20 -2.90 11.88
CA LEU A 59 2.44 -2.14 11.65
C LEU A 59 2.17 -0.65 11.46
N TRP A 60 1.15 -0.29 10.68
CA TRP A 60 0.80 1.11 10.44
C TRP A 60 0.28 1.81 11.70
N GLY A 61 -0.46 1.10 12.55
CA GLY A 61 -1.02 1.61 13.79
C GLY A 61 0.02 1.94 14.87
N VAL A 62 1.16 1.24 14.88
CA VAL A 62 2.24 1.47 15.85
C VAL A 62 3.40 2.31 15.31
N ALA A 63 3.45 2.55 14.00
CA ALA A 63 4.53 3.30 13.35
C ALA A 63 4.47 4.81 13.66
N SER A 64 5.64 5.41 13.87
CA SER A 64 5.84 6.85 13.79
C SER A 64 5.68 7.38 12.35
N GLU A 65 5.63 8.69 12.15
CA GLU A 65 5.45 9.27 10.80
C GLU A 65 6.59 8.90 9.84
N ASP A 66 7.83 8.86 10.32
CA ASP A 66 8.98 8.43 9.52
C ASP A 66 8.90 6.94 9.18
N GLU A 67 8.44 6.11 10.11
CA GLU A 67 8.22 4.68 9.89
C GLU A 67 7.05 4.42 8.93
N LYS A 68 5.98 5.21 8.98
CA LYS A 68 4.88 5.15 8.00
C LYS A 68 5.36 5.50 6.60
N HIS A 69 6.22 6.51 6.46
CA HIS A 69 6.86 6.82 5.18
C HIS A 69 7.77 5.68 4.69
N ALA A 70 8.55 5.06 5.57
CA ALA A 70 9.38 3.91 5.23
C ALA A 70 8.52 2.70 4.81
N LEU A 71 7.45 2.43 5.55
CA LEU A 71 6.49 1.36 5.25
C LEU A 71 5.80 1.60 3.90
N ALA A 72 5.34 2.83 3.63
CA ALA A 72 4.77 3.19 2.33
C ALA A 72 5.75 2.96 1.18
N ASN A 73 7.04 3.30 1.36
CA ASN A 73 8.08 2.99 0.38
C ASN A 73 8.28 1.48 0.17
N CYS A 74 8.25 0.69 1.23
CA CYS A 74 8.35 -0.77 1.13
C CYS A 74 7.16 -1.37 0.37
N VAL A 75 5.94 -0.90 0.65
CA VAL A 75 4.74 -1.33 -0.07
C VAL A 75 4.81 -0.93 -1.55
N ILE A 76 5.28 0.27 -1.87
CA ILE A 76 5.52 0.70 -3.27
C ILE A 76 6.47 -0.29 -3.98
N LYS A 77 7.63 -0.57 -3.38
CA LYS A 77 8.62 -1.48 -3.95
C LYS A 77 8.04 -2.89 -4.11
N LEU A 78 7.22 -3.32 -3.16
CA LEU A 78 6.52 -4.60 -3.20
C LEU A 78 5.57 -4.68 -4.40
N VAL A 79 4.72 -3.67 -4.61
CA VAL A 79 3.74 -3.68 -5.73
C VAL A 79 4.38 -3.44 -7.10
N GLN A 80 5.51 -2.73 -7.15
CA GLN A 80 6.29 -2.56 -8.38
C GLN A 80 7.02 -3.85 -8.78
N ASN A 81 7.36 -4.70 -7.81
CA ASN A 81 8.17 -5.89 -8.05
C ASN A 81 7.29 -7.12 -8.32
N LYS A 82 7.08 -7.42 -9.62
CA LYS A 82 6.24 -8.53 -10.12
C LYS A 82 6.60 -9.93 -9.60
N HIS A 83 7.75 -10.08 -8.92
CA HIS A 83 8.27 -11.35 -8.42
C HIS A 83 7.91 -11.66 -6.97
N VAL A 84 7.30 -10.74 -6.24
CA VAL A 84 6.84 -11.02 -4.88
C VAL A 84 5.37 -11.44 -4.96
N GLN A 85 5.13 -12.75 -4.88
CA GLN A 85 3.81 -13.37 -4.78
C GLN A 85 3.73 -14.18 -3.49
#